data_AF-A0A963R1Q6-F1
#
_entry.id   AF-A0A963R1Q6-F1
#
_cell.length_a   1.000
_cell.length_b   1.000
_cell.length_c   1.000
_cell.angle_alpha   90.00
_cell.angle_beta   90.00
_cell.angle_gamma   90.00
#
_symmetry.space_group_name_H-M   'P 1'
#
loop_
_entity.id
_entity.type
_entity.pdbx_description
1 polymer ?
#
loop_
_entity_poly.entity_id
_entity_poly.type
_entity_poly.pdbx_seq_one_letter_code
_entity_poly.pdbx_strand_id
1 'polypeptide(L)'
;SFVVDFGEGQLVVGKVRRSAGSMQGLEFEVPLVDDGAGGLCTRHRVSPYVLAQAGMPLQALPPGQYPMQMMQQGGMPLSLPKFGQVEGKAKAARLG
;
A
#
# COMPACT_ATOMS: atom_id res chain seq x y z
N SER A 1 1.87 -1.35 -13.50
CA SER A 1 1.90 -1.84 -12.11
C SER A 1 1.98 -0.66 -11.16
N PHE A 2 1.59 -0.84 -9.90
CA PHE A 2 1.67 0.18 -8.85
C PHE A 2 2.05 -0.50 -7.53
N VAL A 3 2.51 0.28 -6.56
CA VAL A 3 2.82 -0.21 -5.21
C VAL A 3 1.55 -0.15 -4.37
N VAL A 4 1.25 -1.24 -3.67
CA VAL A 4 0.22 -1.33 -2.63
C VAL A 4 0.92 -1.32 -1.27
N ASP A 5 0.47 -0.43 -0.40
CA ASP A 5 0.93 -0.32 0.98
C ASP A 5 -0.09 -0.97 1.91
N PHE A 6 0.32 -2.01 2.63
CA PHE A 6 -0.49 -2.69 3.66
C PHE A 6 -0.24 -2.13 5.07
N GLY A 7 0.56 -1.07 5.21
CA GLY A 7 0.97 -0.50 6.49
C GLY A 7 2.23 -1.16 7.05
N GLU A 8 2.78 -0.57 8.12
CA GLU A 8 3.89 -1.15 8.90
C GLU A 8 5.10 -1.64 8.06
N GLY A 9 5.41 -0.92 6.97
CA GLY A 9 6.50 -1.23 6.06
C GLY A 9 6.22 -2.36 5.06
N GLN A 10 4.98 -2.80 4.93
CA GLN A 10 4.58 -3.88 4.03
C GLN A 10 4.16 -3.34 2.67
N LEU A 11 5.11 -3.36 1.73
CA LEU A 11 4.90 -2.88 0.36
C LEU A 11 4.94 -4.04 -0.63
N VAL A 12 4.05 -4.03 -1.62
CA VAL A 12 4.07 -5.01 -2.73
C VAL A 12 3.76 -4.35 -4.07
N VAL A 13 4.35 -4.85 -5.14
CA VAL A 13 3.99 -4.43 -6.50
C VAL A 13 2.78 -5.23 -6.97
N GLY A 14 1.74 -4.52 -7.39
CA GLY A 14 0.50 -5.08 -7.91
C GLY A 14 0.18 -4.60 -9.33
N LYS A 15 -0.60 -5.42 -10.04
CA LYS A 15 -1.23 -5.06 -11.32
C LYS A 15 -2.71 -5.42 -11.26
N VAL A 16 -3.56 -4.59 -11.86
CA VAL A 16 -4.99 -4.93 -12.03
C VAL A 16 -5.09 -6.07 -13.05
N ARG A 17 -5.78 -7.15 -12.69
CA ARG A 17 -6.08 -8.28 -13.58
C ARG A 17 -7.52 -8.35 -14.02
N ARG A 18 -8.42 -7.87 -13.18
CA ARG A 18 -9.86 -7.78 -13.47
C ARG A 18 -10.44 -6.52 -12.85
N SER A 19 -11.43 -5.96 -13.52
CA SER A 19 -12.23 -4.86 -13.02
C SER A 19 -13.70 -5.24 -13.18
N ALA A 20 -14.49 -5.09 -12.12
CA ALA A 20 -15.90 -5.42 -12.11
C ALA A 20 -16.67 -4.41 -11.25
N GLY A 21 -17.33 -3.44 -11.89
CA GLY A 21 -17.98 -2.34 -11.18
C GLY A 21 -16.98 -1.54 -10.35
N SER A 22 -17.23 -1.46 -9.03
CA SER A 22 -16.33 -0.82 -8.06
C SER A 22 -15.22 -1.74 -7.54
N MET A 23 -15.16 -3.00 -7.96
CA MET A 23 -14.14 -3.96 -7.52
C MET A 23 -12.98 -4.05 -8.51
N GLN A 24 -11.76 -4.04 -7.96
CA GLN A 24 -10.52 -4.31 -8.71
C GLN A 24 -9.87 -5.57 -8.15
N GLY A 25 -9.65 -6.56 -9.00
CA GLY A 25 -8.85 -7.74 -8.66
C GLY A 25 -7.40 -7.49 -9.00
N LEU A 26 -6.54 -7.55 -7.98
CA LEU A 26 -5.10 -7.36 -8.11
C LEU A 26 -4.37 -8.72 -8.16
N GLU A 27 -3.30 -8.78 -8.94
CA GLU A 27 -2.29 -9.82 -8.85
C GLU A 27 -0.98 -9.19 -8.39
N PHE A 28 -0.35 -9.83 -7.41
CA PHE A 28 0.91 -9.38 -6.83
C PHE A 28 2.08 -10.12 -7.48
N GLU A 29 3.19 -9.41 -7.71
CA GLU A 29 4.40 -10.02 -8.30
C GLU A 29 5.05 -11.04 -7.37
N VAL A 30 4.94 -10.81 -6.06
CA VAL A 30 5.43 -11.73 -5.02
C VAL A 30 4.22 -12.24 -4.23
N PRO A 31 4.11 -13.55 -3.99
CA PRO A 31 3.05 -14.11 -3.14
C PRO A 31 3.11 -13.55 -1.72
N LEU A 32 1.94 -13.20 -1.17
CA LEU A 32 1.81 -12.93 0.25
C LEU A 32 1.92 -14.25 1.04
N VAL A 33 2.30 -14.14 2.31
CA VAL A 33 2.46 -15.27 3.23
C VAL A 33 1.48 -15.15 4.39
N ASP A 34 1.16 -16.28 5.01
CA ASP A 34 0.31 -16.33 6.22
C ASP A 34 0.94 -15.51 7.35
N ASP A 35 0.11 -14.75 8.08
CA ASP A 35 0.54 -13.88 9.18
C ASP A 35 0.41 -14.53 10.58
N GLY A 36 -0.09 -15.76 10.67
CA GLY A 36 -0.36 -16.49 11.91
C GLY A 36 -1.68 -16.11 12.59
N ALA A 37 -2.43 -15.15 12.07
CA ALA A 37 -3.71 -14.66 12.58
C ALA A 37 -4.88 -14.89 11.59
N GLY A 38 -4.63 -15.65 10.51
CA GLY A 38 -5.60 -15.93 9.45
C GLY A 38 -5.65 -14.87 8.35
N GLY A 39 -4.71 -13.92 8.34
CA GLY A 39 -4.52 -12.92 7.30
C GLY A 39 -3.30 -13.22 6.41
N LEU A 40 -2.95 -12.24 5.57
CA LEU A 40 -1.84 -12.32 4.64
C LEU A 40 -0.93 -11.11 4.80
N CYS A 41 0.38 -11.34 4.78
CA CYS A 41 1.41 -10.35 4.99
C CYS A 41 2.50 -10.46 3.90
N THR A 42 3.25 -9.38 3.67
CA THR A 42 4.48 -9.47 2.87
C THR A 42 5.56 -10.22 3.67
N ARG A 43 6.42 -10.97 2.97
CA ARG A 43 7.56 -11.66 3.62
C ARG A 43 8.54 -10.71 4.30
N HIS A 44 8.72 -9.51 3.73
CA HIS A 44 9.67 -8.52 4.22
C HIS A 44 8.95 -7.22 4.58
N ARG A 45 9.41 -6.61 5.67
CA ARG A 45 9.01 -5.28 6.11
C ARG A 45 10.14 -4.31 5.83
N VAL A 46 9.82 -3.21 5.15
CA VAL A 46 10.76 -2.12 4.89
C VAL A 46 10.87 -1.28 6.17
N SER A 47 12.10 -0.99 6.60
CA SER A 47 12.29 -0.18 7.80
C SER A 47 11.78 1.26 7.58
N PRO A 48 11.24 1.92 8.63
CA PRO A 48 10.79 3.31 8.53
C PRO A 48 11.87 4.28 8.02
N TYR A 49 13.15 4.00 8.31
CA TYR A 49 14.27 4.80 7.79
C TYR A 49 14.43 4.71 6.28
N VAL A 50 14.27 3.50 5.72
CA VAL A 50 14.35 3.30 4.26
C VAL A 50 13.19 4.00 3.57
N LEU A 51 12.00 3.97 4.15
CA LEU A 51 10.84 4.73 3.67
C LEU A 51 11.11 6.25 3.74
N ALA A 52 11.71 6.72 4.84
CA ALA A 52 12.09 8.12 5.02
C ALA A 52 13.11 8.60 3.98
N GLN A 53 14.12 7.78 3.68
CA GLN A 53 15.09 8.04 2.62
C GLN A 53 14.42 8.11 1.24
N ALA A 54 13.34 7.35 1.03
CA ALA A 54 12.51 7.42 -0.18
C ALA A 54 11.54 8.62 -0.18
N GLY A 55 11.61 9.52 0.82
CA GLY A 55 10.77 10.70 0.93
C GLY A 55 9.37 10.43 1.50
N MET A 56 9.10 9.24 2.02
CA MET A 56 7.87 8.98 2.76
C MET A 56 7.98 9.58 4.17
N PRO A 57 6.91 10.17 4.73
CA PRO A 57 6.94 10.68 6.09
C PRO A 57 7.23 9.52 7.05
N LEU A 58 8.18 9.72 7.98
CA LEU A 58 8.36 8.82 9.12
C LEU A 58 7.02 8.75 9.85
N GLN A 59 6.32 7.62 9.72
CA GLN A 59 5.23 7.31 10.63
C GLN A 59 5.81 7.41 12.04
N ALA A 60 5.09 8.05 12.96
CA ALA A 60 5.57 8.34 14.30
C ALA A 60 6.09 7.03 14.93
N LEU A 61 7.42 6.90 14.98
CA LEU A 61 8.06 5.78 15.62
C LEU A 61 7.62 5.79 17.09
N PRO A 62 7.45 4.61 17.72
CA PRO A 62 7.39 4.54 19.17
C PRO A 62 8.57 5.33 19.78
N PRO A 63 8.42 5.91 20.99
CA PRO A 63 9.50 6.66 21.62
C PRO A 63 10.82 5.87 21.63
N GLY A 64 11.88 6.44 21.06
CA GLY A 64 13.18 5.79 20.89
C GLY A 64 14.25 6.73 20.34
N GLN A 65 15.52 6.40 20.56
CA GLN A 65 16.66 7.15 20.00
C GLN A 65 16.98 6.65 18.60
N TYR A 66 16.90 7.55 17.64
CA TYR A 66 17.00 7.25 16.22
C TYR A 66 17.95 8.28 15.57
N PRO A 67 18.98 7.87 14.80
CA PRO A 67 19.90 8.81 14.17
C PRO A 67 19.19 9.63 13.08
N MET A 68 19.01 10.93 13.31
CA MET A 68 18.21 11.84 12.46
C MET A 68 19.05 12.62 11.43
N GLN A 69 20.31 12.26 11.19
CA GLN A 69 21.27 13.12 10.47
C GLN A 69 21.00 13.39 8.97
N MET A 70 19.96 12.85 8.33
CA MET A 70 19.75 13.00 6.87
C MET A 70 18.48 13.77 6.44
N MET A 71 17.77 14.42 7.38
CA MET A 71 16.43 14.98 7.14
C MET A 71 16.36 16.31 6.35
N GLN A 72 17.45 16.80 5.72
CA GLN A 72 17.46 18.15 5.13
C GLN A 72 17.19 18.24 3.62
N GLN A 73 17.10 17.15 2.86
CA GLN A 73 16.89 17.26 1.41
C GLN A 73 15.46 16.89 0.98
N GLY A 74 14.63 17.93 1.03
CA GLY A 74 13.47 18.24 0.17
C GLY A 74 12.81 17.11 -0.61
N GLY A 75 11.56 16.83 -0.23
CA GLY A 75 10.65 15.92 -0.92
C GLY A 75 10.47 16.24 -2.40
N MET A 76 10.76 15.25 -3.23
CA MET A 76 10.34 15.22 -4.62
C MET A 76 8.82 14.97 -4.65
N PRO A 77 8.01 15.74 -5.40
CA PRO A 77 6.59 15.47 -5.50
C PRO A 77 6.37 14.15 -6.24
N LEU A 78 5.98 13.10 -5.51
CA LEU A 78 5.48 11.86 -6.11
C LEU A 78 4.18 12.18 -6.84
N SER A 79 4.14 12.01 -8.17
CA SER A 79 2.88 12.11 -8.92
C SER A 79 2.02 10.91 -8.56
N LEU A 80 1.10 11.06 -7.61
CA LEU A 80 0.14 10.01 -7.29
C LEU A 80 -0.75 9.75 -8.52
N PRO A 81 -0.92 8.50 -8.96
CA PRO A 81 -1.89 8.17 -9.99
C PRO A 81 -3.29 8.58 -9.52
N LYS A 82 -4.02 9.33 -10.34
CA LYS A 82 -5.41 9.70 -10.07
C LYS A 82 -6.31 8.49 -10.33
N PHE A 83 -6.85 7.90 -9.26
CA PHE A 83 -7.88 6.86 -9.39
C PHE A 83 -9.26 7.54 -9.44
N GLY A 84 -10.05 7.20 -10.47
CA GLY A 84 -11.45 7.63 -10.55
C GLY A 84 -12.33 6.74 -9.69
N GLN A 85 -13.09 7.33 -8.77
CA GLN A 85 -14.12 6.61 -8.01
C GLN A 85 -15.41 6.59 -8.84
N VAL A 86 -15.93 5.40 -9.13
CA VAL A 86 -17.22 5.23 -9.82
C VAL A 86 -18.25 4.77 -8.79
N GLU A 87 -19.29 5.58 -8.56
CA GLU A 87 -20.43 5.16 -7.73
C GLU A 87 -21.24 4.11 -8.49
N GLY A 88 -21.07 2.84 -8.09
CA GLY A 88 -21.89 1.75 -8.60
C GLY A 88 -23.30 1.83 -8.01
N LYS A 89 -24.32 2.18 -8.82
CA LYS A 89 -25.71 1.95 -8.45
C LYS A 89 -25.93 0.44 -8.29
N ALA A 90 -26.16 -0.02 -7.07
CA ALA A 90 -26.55 -1.40 -6.80
C ALA A 90 -27.85 -1.71 -7.56
N LYS A 91 -27.80 -2.64 -8.52
CA LYS A 91 -29.04 -3.21 -9.08
C LYS A 91 -29.62 -4.17 -8.05
N ALA A 92 -30.80 -3.83 -7.52
CA ALA A 92 -31.61 -4.74 -6.74
C ALA A 92 -31.88 -6.02 -7.56
N ALA A 93 -31.38 -7.15 -7.07
CA ALA A 93 -31.76 -8.46 -7.60
C ALA A 93 -33.23 -8.68 -7.27
N ARG A 94 -34.09 -8.72 -8.29
CA ARG A 94 -35.45 -9.23 -8.13
C ARG A 94 -35.37 -10.75 -8.16
N LEU A 95 -35.67 -11.39 -7.02
CA LEU A 95 -36.04 -12.80 -6.96
C LEU A 95 -37.35 -12.96 -7.76
N GLY A 96 -37.32 -13.82 -8.76
CA GLY A 96 -38.49 -14.37 -9.44
C GLY A 96 -38.40 -15.89 -9.41
#